data_AF-A0A401W8S8-F1
#
_entry.id   AF-A0A401W8S8-F1
#
_cell.length_a   1.000
_cell.length_b   1.000
_cell.length_c   1.000
_cell.angle_alpha   90.00
_cell.angle_beta   90.00
_cell.angle_gamma   90.00
#
_symmetry.space_group_name_H-M   'P 1'
#
loop_
_entity.id
_entity.type
_entity.pdbx_description
1 polymer ?
#
loop_
_entity_poly.entity_id
_entity_poly.type
_entity_poly.pdbx_seq_one_letter_code
_entity_poly.pdbx_strand_id
1 'polypeptide(L)' 'MTSVTPNTHFQAVVNLETADGELVTYYGVGYGPDDESGQQVLDGAERAALAEEPGGSRVTSSRVWRA' A
#
# COMPACT_ATOMS: atom_id res chain seq x y z
N MET A 1 20.67 19.24 15.65
CA MET A 1 20.19 17.96 16.19
C MET A 1 19.42 17.28 15.06
N THR A 2 20.04 16.34 14.37
CA THR A 2 19.36 15.56 13.33
C THR A 2 18.49 14.55 14.07
N SER A 3 17.20 14.84 14.23
CA SER A 3 16.26 13.87 14.78
C SER A 3 16.22 12.71 13.78
N VAL A 4 16.80 11.59 14.16
CA VAL A 4 16.63 10.33 13.43
C VAL A 4 15.21 9.91 13.76
N THR A 5 14.24 10.34 12.94
CA THR A 5 12.88 9.83 13.06
C THR A 5 12.99 8.32 12.87
N PRO A 6 12.63 7.52 13.89
CA PRO A 6 12.69 6.10 13.71
C PRO A 6 11.66 5.72 12.64
N ASN A 7 12.16 5.05 11.61
CA ASN A 7 11.39 4.67 10.44
C ASN A 7 11.05 3.19 10.59
N THR A 8 9.78 2.89 10.84
CA THR A 8 9.28 1.52 10.77
C THR A 8 9.18 1.13 9.29
N HIS A 9 9.72 -0.05 8.96
CA HIS A 9 9.59 -0.62 7.63
C HIS A 9 8.27 -1.35 7.51
N PHE A 10 7.51 -1.05 6.46
CA PHE A 10 6.24 -1.70 6.16
C PHE A 10 6.29 -2.35 4.79
N GLN A 11 5.65 -3.52 4.70
CA GLN A 11 5.31 -4.18 3.45
C GLN A 11 3.79 -4.20 3.31
N ALA A 12 3.32 -3.87 2.11
CA ALA A 12 1.92 -3.91 1.76
C ALA A 12 1.72 -4.72 0.47
N VAL A 13 0.59 -5.41 0.40
CA VAL A 13 0.11 -6.10 -0.79
C VAL A 13 -1.30 -5.65 -1.06
N VAL A 14 -1.57 -5.28 -2.31
CA VAL A 14 -2.90 -4.87 -2.77
C VAL A 14 -3.25 -5.71 -3.98
N ASN A 15 -4.40 -6.38 -3.94
CA ASN A 15 -4.96 -7.10 -5.06
C ASN A 15 -6.05 -6.23 -5.67
N LEU A 16 -5.95 -6.02 -6.98
CA LEU A 16 -6.90 -5.30 -7.80
C LEU A 16 -7.57 -6.26 -8.76
N GLU A 17 -8.84 -6.03 -9.02
CA GLU A 17 -9.52 -6.53 -10.22
C GLU A 17 -9.61 -5.37 -11.20
N THR A 18 -9.00 -5.51 -12.38
CA THR A 18 -9.02 -4.49 -13.43
C THR A 18 -10.39 -4.40 -14.07
N ALA A 19 -10.64 -3.35 -14.84
CA ALA A 19 -11.90 -3.17 -15.57
C ALA A 19 -12.18 -4.31 -16.57
N ASP A 20 -11.13 -4.96 -17.07
CA ASP A 20 -11.21 -6.12 -17.97
C ASP A 20 -11.45 -7.45 -17.22
N GLY A 21 -11.51 -7.41 -15.89
CA GLY A 21 -11.70 -8.58 -15.02
C GLY A 21 -10.41 -9.35 -14.71
N GLU A 22 -9.24 -8.77 -14.98
CA GLU A 22 -7.95 -9.38 -14.63
C GLU A 22 -7.63 -9.13 -13.15
N LEU A 23 -7.05 -10.13 -12.49
CA LEU A 23 -6.57 -9.98 -11.12
C LEU A 23 -5.08 -9.62 -11.13
N VAL A 24 -4.76 -8.44 -10.62
CA VAL A 24 -3.39 -7.91 -10.52
C VAL A 24 -3.00 -7.74 -9.06
N THR A 25 -1.78 -8.14 -8.70
CA THR A 25 -1.24 -8.00 -7.35
C THR A 25 -0.10 -6.99 -7.34
N TYR A 26 -0.27 -5.92 -6.57
CA TYR A 26 0.72 -4.88 -6.32
C TYR A 26 1.42 -5.12 -4.98
N TYR A 27 2.74 -4.97 -4.98
CA TYR A 27 3.58 -5.05 -3.80
C TYR A 27 4.19 -3.67 -3.52
N GLY A 28 3.96 -3.15 -2.32
CA GLY A 28 4.49 -1.87 -1.86
C GLY A 28 5.44 -2.06 -0.68
N VAL A 29 6.56 -1.35 -0.69
CA VAL A 29 7.45 -1.19 0.46
C VAL A 29 7.53 0.28 0.82
N GLY A 30 7.38 0.59 2.11
CA GLY A 30 7.34 1.96 2.61
C GLY A 30 8.05 2.12 3.94
N TYR A 31 8.59 3.31 4.15
CA TYR A 31 9.12 3.74 5.44
C TYR A 31 8.16 4.77 6.01
N GLY A 32 7.54 4.42 7.14
CA GLY A 32 6.67 5.31 7.89
C GLY A 32 7.32 5.71 9.21
N PRO A 33 6.96 6.85 9.81
CA PRO A 33 7.33 7.10 11.19
C PRO A 33 6.74 5.99 12.10
N ASP A 34 7.41 5.69 13.22
CA ASP A 34 7.01 4.59 14.12
C ASP A 34 5.56 4.65 14.63
N ASP A 35 4.99 5.85 14.71
CA ASP A 35 3.61 6.11 15.11
C ASP A 35 2.61 5.96 13.96
N GLU A 36 3.07 5.77 12.72
CA GLU A 36 2.20 5.48 11.60
C GLU A 36 1.53 4.11 11.79
N SER A 37 0.21 4.11 11.69
CA SER A 37 -0.56 2.88 11.78
C SER A 37 -0.43 2.13 10.46
N GLY A 38 -0.37 0.80 10.52
CA GLY A 38 -0.37 -0.03 9.31
C GLY A 38 -1.55 0.31 8.38
N GLN A 39 -2.70 0.72 8.94
CA GLN A 39 -3.86 1.15 8.17
C GLN A 39 -3.56 2.39 7.29
N GLN A 40 -2.83 3.39 7.78
CA GLN A 40 -2.47 4.56 6.96
C GLN A 40 -1.58 4.16 5.78
N VAL A 41 -0.62 3.26 6.02
CA VAL A 41 0.23 2.69 4.97
C VAL A 41 -0.60 1.90 3.96
N LEU A 42 -1.57 1.12 4.43
CA LEU A 42 -2.47 0.33 3.59
C LEU A 42 -3.34 1.22 2.70
N ASP A 43 -3.95 2.26 3.27
CA ASP A 43 -4.77 3.23 2.54
C ASP A 43 -3.93 3.94 1.46
N GLY A 44 -2.68 4.28 1.78
CA GLY A 44 -1.72 4.85 0.82
C GLY A 44 -1.37 3.87 -0.32
N ALA A 45 -1.08 2.61 0.02
CA ALA A 45 -0.77 1.56 -0.94
C ALA A 45 -1.94 1.26 -1.88
N GLU A 46 -3.17 1.21 -1.36
CA GLU A 46 -4.38 1.02 -2.18
C GLU A 46 -4.58 2.17 -3.18
N ARG A 47 -4.42 3.41 -2.72
CA ARG A 47 -4.52 4.59 -3.59
C ARG A 47 -3.46 4.61 -4.67
N ALA A 48 -2.23 4.20 -4.35
CA ALA A 48 -1.16 4.10 -5.33
C ALA A 48 -1.45 3.01 -6.36
N ALA A 49 -1.89 1.83 -5.92
CA ALA A 49 -2.25 0.73 -6.81
C ALA A 49 -3.42 1.12 -7.75
N LEU A 50 -4.45 1.80 -7.23
CA LEU A 50 -5.55 2.31 -8.03
C LEU A 50 -5.13 3.40 -9.04
N ALA A 51 -4.08 4.16 -8.74
CA ALA A 51 -3.55 5.17 -9.65
C ALA A 51 -2.78 4.57 -10.83
N GLU A 52 -2.13 3.42 -10.62
CA GLU A 52 -1.45 2.65 -11.68
C GLU A 52 -2.44 2.00 -12.65
N GLU A 53 -3.67 1.72 -12.19
CA GLU A 53 -4.73 1.09 -12.98
C GLU A 53 -5.92 2.04 -13.25
N PRO A 54 -5.75 3.07 -14.10
CA PRO A 54 -6.82 4.00 -14.44
C PRO A 54 -7.86 3.32 -15.33
N GLY A 55 -9.10 3.14 -14.84
CA GLY A 55 -10.16 2.60 -15.68
C GLY A 55 -11.38 1.97 -14.99
N GLY A 56 -11.48 2.03 -13.66
CA GLY A 56 -12.56 1.36 -12.92
C GLY A 56 -12.13 0.08 -12.20
N SER A 57 -10.81 -0.12 -12.07
CA SER A 57 -10.23 -1.16 -11.25
C SER A 57 -10.66 -1.01 -9.78
N ARG A 58 -10.87 -2.13 -9.09
CA ARG A 58 -11.29 -2.14 -7.68
C ARG A 58 -10.34 -2.97 -6.83
N VAL A 59 -10.13 -2.55 -5.59
CA VAL A 59 -9.42 -3.36 -4.60
C VAL A 59 -10.30 -4.54 -4.19
N THR A 60 -9.79 -5.75 -4.34
CA THR A 60 -10.46 -6.99 -3.92
C THR A 60 -9.96 -7.46 -2.56
N SER A 61 -8.67 -7.23 -2.26
CA SER A 61 -8.07 -7.54 -0.97
C SER A 61 -6.78 -6.76 -0.79
N SER A 62 -6.50 -6.32 0.43
CA SER A 62 -5.26 -5.64 0.77
C SER A 62 -4.76 -6.10 2.14
N ARG A 63 -3.44 -6.07 2.33
CA ARG A 63 -2.79 -6.44 3.60
C ARG A 63 -1.51 -5.64 3.78
N VAL A 64 -1.25 -5.26 5.03
CA VAL A 64 -0.01 -4.60 5.46
C VAL A 64 0.58 -5.35 6.64
N TRP A 65 1.91 -5.38 6.74
CA TRP A 65 2.63 -5.86 7.91
C TRP A 65 3.92 -5.06 8.11
N ARG A 66 4.39 -5.04 9.35
CA ARG A 66 5.71 -4.50 9.71
C ARG A 66 6.78 -5.52 9.29
N ALA A 67 7.87 -5.03 8.71
CA ALA A 67 8.96 -5.82 8.16
C ALA A 67 10.26 -5.66 8.98
#